data_AF-A0A7R7HLT0-F1
#
_entry.id   AF-A0A7R7HLT0-F1
#
_cell.length_a   1.000
_cell.length_b   1.000
_cell.length_c   1.000
_cell.angle_alpha   90.00
_cell.angle_beta   90.00
_cell.angle_gamma   90.00
#
_symmetry.space_group_name_H-M   'P 1'
#
loop_
_entity.id
_entity.type
_entity.pdbx_description
1 polymer ?
#
loop_
_entity_poly.entity_id
_entity_poly.type
_entity_poly.pdbx_seq_one_letter_code
_entity_poly.pdbx_strand_id
1 'polypeptide(L)'
;LAVLLSSLGLGTTLTFASSHWLLAWMGLEINTLAIIPLMAQHHHPRAVEATTKYFLTQATAAAMIMFASTTNAWITGEWDMNNMSNPLASTMIIIALALKIGLAPMHFWMPEVLQGLDLLTGLILSTWQKLAPFALIVQTAQAVDPMLLTALGVTSTLVGGWGGLNQTQLRKILAYSSIAHMGWMFIILQYASQLTLLA
;
A
#
# COMPACT_ATOMS: atom_id res chain seq x y z
N LEU A 1 -17.46 10.93 11.95
CA LEU A 1 -17.16 10.94 10.50
C LEU A 1 -16.14 12.01 10.13
N ALA A 2 -16.41 13.31 10.39
CA ALA A 2 -15.51 14.41 10.02
C ALA A 2 -14.06 14.21 10.52
N VAL A 3 -13.88 13.85 11.79
CA VAL A 3 -12.56 13.58 12.39
C VAL A 3 -11.81 12.44 11.66
N LEU A 4 -12.52 11.40 11.23
CA LEU A 4 -11.91 10.25 10.53
C LEU A 4 -11.51 10.60 9.10
N LEU A 5 -12.34 11.37 8.38
CA LEU A 5 -12.00 11.82 7.03
C LEU A 5 -10.88 12.86 7.06
N SER A 6 -10.87 13.77 8.05
CA SER A 6 -9.76 14.71 8.21
C SER A 6 -8.47 14.00 8.61
N SER A 7 -8.51 12.96 9.45
CA SER A 7 -7.31 12.20 9.79
C SER A 7 -6.76 11.40 8.60
N LEU A 8 -7.61 10.87 7.72
CA LEU A 8 -7.18 10.30 6.43
C LEU A 8 -6.45 11.32 5.54
N GLY A 9 -6.95 12.55 5.49
CA GLY A 9 -6.27 13.64 4.79
C GLY A 9 -4.91 13.92 5.44
N LEU A 10 -4.89 14.13 6.76
CA LEU A 10 -3.68 14.46 7.51
C LEU A 10 -2.60 13.39 7.40
N GLY A 11 -2.96 12.10 7.48
CA GLY A 11 -2.00 11.00 7.33
C GLY A 11 -1.35 11.01 5.95
N THR A 12 -2.14 11.15 4.88
CA THR A 12 -1.59 11.29 3.52
C THR A 12 -0.70 12.52 3.35
N THR A 13 -1.12 13.69 3.83
CA THR A 13 -0.30 14.91 3.72
C THR A 13 0.99 14.81 4.52
N LEU A 14 0.96 14.16 5.69
CA LEU A 14 2.15 13.94 6.51
C LEU A 14 3.17 13.07 5.76
N THR A 15 2.71 12.00 5.09
CA THR A 15 3.62 11.17 4.29
C THR A 15 4.23 11.93 3.12
N PHE A 16 3.45 12.77 2.43
CA PHE A 16 3.96 13.55 1.29
C PHE A 16 4.95 14.64 1.71
N ALA A 17 4.73 15.27 2.86
CA ALA A 17 5.59 16.31 3.37
C ALA A 17 6.84 15.78 4.11
N SER A 18 6.86 14.49 4.44
CA SER A 18 7.96 13.90 5.20
C SER A 18 9.22 13.75 4.33
N SER A 19 10.38 13.95 4.95
CA SER A 19 11.70 13.50 4.46
C SER A 19 12.30 12.39 5.33
N HIS A 20 11.71 12.16 6.51
CA HIS A 20 12.21 11.24 7.52
C HIS A 20 11.30 10.01 7.64
N TRP A 21 11.89 8.81 7.64
CA TRP A 21 11.15 7.54 7.66
C TRP A 21 10.12 7.40 8.79
N LEU A 22 10.49 7.81 10.01
CA LEU A 22 9.57 7.78 11.15
C LEU A 22 8.29 8.61 10.92
N LEU A 23 8.40 9.78 10.29
CA LEU A 23 7.25 10.65 9.99
C LEU A 23 6.39 10.05 8.88
N ALA A 24 7.04 9.51 7.84
CA ALA A 24 6.35 8.76 6.79
C ALA A 24 5.55 7.59 7.38
N TRP A 25 6.18 6.81 8.27
CA TRP A 25 5.52 5.71 8.98
C TRP A 25 4.32 6.18 9.81
N MET A 26 4.47 7.27 10.57
CA MET A 26 3.39 7.83 11.36
C MET A 26 2.20 8.24 10.48
N GLY A 27 2.44 8.83 9.31
CA GLY A 27 1.38 9.19 8.37
C GLY A 27 0.62 7.97 7.83
N LEU A 28 1.35 6.88 7.55
CA LEU A 28 0.74 5.62 7.17
C LEU A 28 -0.09 5.00 8.31
N GLU A 29 0.35 5.10 9.56
CA GLU A 29 -0.39 4.58 10.71
C GLU A 29 -1.65 5.40 11.04
N ILE A 30 -1.58 6.73 10.87
CA ILE A 30 -2.77 7.57 10.99
C ILE A 30 -3.81 7.13 9.95
N ASN A 31 -3.40 6.82 8.72
CA ASN A 31 -4.30 6.35 7.66
C ASN A 31 -4.93 4.98 7.97
N THR A 32 -4.14 4.04 8.50
CA THR A 32 -4.64 2.68 8.84
C THR A 32 -5.63 2.75 10.00
N LEU A 33 -5.33 3.51 11.05
CA LEU A 33 -6.22 3.65 12.21
C LEU A 33 -7.48 4.45 11.88
N ALA A 34 -7.38 5.45 11.01
CA ALA A 34 -8.52 6.28 10.61
C ALA A 34 -9.57 5.53 9.77
N ILE A 35 -9.17 4.58 8.93
CA ILE A 35 -10.10 3.85 8.06
C ILE A 35 -10.80 2.69 8.77
N ILE A 36 -10.20 2.09 9.81
CA ILE A 36 -10.78 0.94 10.54
C ILE A 36 -12.20 1.21 11.04
N PRO A 37 -12.50 2.34 11.72
CA PRO A 37 -13.88 2.63 12.13
C PRO A 37 -14.82 2.88 10.96
N LEU A 38 -14.33 3.33 9.80
CA LEU A 38 -15.13 3.48 8.59
C LEU A 38 -15.52 2.12 8.01
N MET A 39 -14.63 1.13 8.06
CA MET A 39 -14.89 -0.23 7.59
C MET A 39 -15.89 -1.00 8.46
N ALA A 40 -15.87 -0.78 9.78
CA ALA A 40 -16.70 -1.52 10.73
C ALA A 40 -18.06 -0.87 11.06
N GLN A 41 -18.47 0.21 10.37
CA GLN A 41 -19.64 1.03 10.73
C GLN A 41 -20.94 0.23 10.89
N HIS A 42 -21.21 -0.71 9.98
CA HIS A 42 -22.49 -1.42 9.96
C HIS A 42 -22.52 -2.70 10.83
N HIS A 43 -21.48 -2.96 11.63
CA HIS A 43 -21.36 -4.10 12.57
C HIS A 43 -21.77 -5.49 12.01
N HIS A 44 -21.80 -5.64 10.68
CA HIS A 44 -22.11 -6.89 10.02
C HIS A 44 -20.90 -7.84 10.16
N PRO A 45 -21.09 -9.15 10.40
CA PRO A 45 -19.99 -10.09 10.63
C PRO A 45 -18.94 -10.06 9.51
N ARG A 46 -19.39 -9.95 8.25
CA ARG A 46 -18.50 -9.81 7.09
C ARG A 46 -17.68 -8.51 7.08
N ALA A 47 -18.25 -7.40 7.53
CA ALA A 47 -17.55 -6.13 7.61
C ALA A 47 -16.50 -6.16 8.72
N VAL A 48 -16.81 -6.81 9.84
CA VAL A 48 -15.86 -7.04 10.94
C VAL A 48 -14.70 -7.94 10.46
N GLU A 49 -14.99 -9.04 9.77
CA GLU A 49 -13.96 -9.92 9.20
C GLU A 49 -13.06 -9.19 8.18
N ALA A 50 -13.65 -8.38 7.29
CA ALA A 50 -12.87 -7.55 6.37
C ALA A 50 -11.98 -6.55 7.13
N THR A 51 -12.50 -5.91 8.16
CA THR A 51 -11.76 -4.95 8.98
C THR A 51 -10.59 -5.63 9.71
N THR A 52 -10.78 -6.83 10.25
CA THR A 52 -9.70 -7.56 10.94
C THR A 52 -8.62 -8.03 9.98
N LYS A 53 -8.98 -8.53 8.79
CA LYS A 53 -8.02 -8.87 7.72
C LYS A 53 -7.19 -7.65 7.30
N TYR A 54 -7.85 -6.51 7.10
CA TYR A 54 -7.17 -5.26 6.78
C TYR A 54 -6.21 -4.84 7.91
N PHE A 55 -6.68 -4.84 9.16
CA PHE A 55 -5.84 -4.43 10.29
C PHE A 55 -4.58 -5.29 10.41
N LEU A 56 -4.70 -6.62 10.38
CA LEU A 56 -3.57 -7.53 10.54
C LEU A 56 -2.54 -7.36 9.40
N THR A 57 -3.00 -7.23 8.16
CA THR A 57 -2.13 -7.06 7.00
C THR A 57 -1.42 -5.71 7.00
N GLN A 58 -2.12 -4.65 7.39
CA GLN A 58 -1.51 -3.32 7.44
C GLN A 58 -0.59 -3.14 8.64
N ALA A 59 -0.92 -3.73 9.79
CA ALA A 59 -0.05 -3.70 10.98
C ALA A 59 1.26 -4.46 10.75
N THR A 60 1.20 -5.62 10.09
CA THR A 60 2.40 -6.38 9.71
C THR A 60 3.26 -5.60 8.71
N ALA A 61 2.64 -4.97 7.71
CA ALA A 61 3.36 -4.10 6.78
C ALA A 61 4.01 -2.91 7.50
N ALA A 62 3.30 -2.26 8.42
CA ALA A 62 3.82 -1.14 9.20
C ALA A 62 5.00 -1.54 10.10
N ALA A 63 4.91 -2.69 10.75
CA ALA A 63 6.00 -3.25 11.55
C ALA A 63 7.24 -3.54 10.68
N MET A 64 7.05 -4.09 9.46
CA MET A 64 8.15 -4.30 8.52
C MET A 64 8.80 -2.99 8.05
N ILE A 65 8.02 -1.93 7.80
CA ILE A 65 8.57 -0.59 7.46
C ILE A 65 9.42 -0.04 8.61
N MET A 66 8.95 -0.16 9.86
CA MET A 66 9.74 0.29 11.02
C MET A 66 11.01 -0.54 11.22
N PHE A 67 10.91 -1.86 11.05
CA PHE A 67 12.07 -2.74 11.14
C PHE A 67 13.10 -2.41 10.05
N ALA A 68 12.67 -2.17 8.82
CA ALA A 68 13.57 -1.85 7.73
C ALA A 68 14.20 -0.44 7.85
N SER A 69 13.42 0.55 8.31
CA SER A 69 13.97 1.90 8.55
C SER A 69 14.93 1.94 9.74
N THR A 70 14.63 1.24 10.83
CA THR A 70 15.55 1.12 11.98
C THR A 70 16.83 0.38 11.63
N THR A 71 16.76 -0.69 10.82
CA THR A 71 17.96 -1.39 10.35
C THR A 71 18.82 -0.54 9.42
N ASN A 72 18.21 0.27 8.54
CA ASN A 72 18.96 1.24 7.75
C ASN A 72 19.62 2.30 8.65
N ALA A 73 18.86 2.92 9.55
CA ALA A 73 19.37 3.96 10.46
C ALA A 73 20.45 3.44 11.42
N TRP A 74 20.37 2.17 11.84
CA TRP A 74 21.42 1.55 12.65
C TRP A 74 22.74 1.44 11.90
N ILE A 75 22.71 1.26 10.58
CA ILE A 75 23.90 1.06 9.74
C ILE A 75 24.45 2.40 9.25
N THR A 76 23.60 3.31 8.78
CA THR A 76 24.01 4.59 8.20
C THR A 76 24.08 5.72 9.21
N GLY A 77 23.41 5.59 10.36
CA GLY A 77 23.23 6.67 11.32
C GLY A 77 22.16 7.70 10.92
N GLU A 78 21.47 7.50 9.79
CA GLU A 78 20.54 8.46 9.21
C GLU A 78 19.15 7.86 8.99
N TRP A 79 18.14 8.71 9.15
CA TRP A 79 16.73 8.35 8.96
C TRP A 79 16.11 8.96 7.69
N ASP A 80 16.95 9.57 6.85
CA ASP A 80 16.50 10.20 5.60
C ASP A 80 15.99 9.15 4.61
N MET A 81 14.96 9.51 3.85
CA MET A 81 14.35 8.64 2.86
C MET A 81 15.22 8.42 1.63
N ASN A 82 16.03 9.41 1.26
CA ASN A 82 16.89 9.33 0.09
C ASN A 82 18.10 8.40 0.28
N ASN A 83 18.53 8.18 1.52
CA ASN A 83 19.75 7.45 1.86
C ASN A 83 19.46 5.99 2.28
N MET A 84 18.79 5.24 1.40
CA MET A 84 18.59 3.80 1.55
C MET A 84 19.75 3.02 0.92
N SER A 85 20.85 2.88 1.67
CA SER A 85 22.08 2.25 1.17
C SER A 85 22.10 0.73 1.34
N ASN A 86 21.40 0.19 2.35
CA ASN A 86 21.41 -1.25 2.60
C ASN A 86 20.37 -1.97 1.70
N PRO A 87 20.80 -2.89 0.80
CA PRO A 87 19.89 -3.61 -0.09
C PRO A 87 18.87 -4.48 0.66
N LEU A 88 19.21 -4.99 1.85
CA LEU A 88 18.25 -5.73 2.68
C LEU A 88 17.15 -4.80 3.23
N ALA A 89 17.51 -3.59 3.64
CA ALA A 89 16.53 -2.62 4.13
C ALA A 89 15.62 -2.12 3.00
N SER A 90 16.19 -1.78 1.84
CA SER A 90 15.39 -1.30 0.69
C SER A 90 14.43 -2.37 0.15
N THR A 91 14.87 -3.63 0.07
CA THR A 91 14.00 -4.75 -0.33
C THR A 91 12.89 -5.01 0.68
N MET A 92 13.18 -4.98 1.99
CA MET A 92 12.14 -5.11 3.03
C MET A 92 11.10 -3.98 2.95
N ILE A 93 11.54 -2.74 2.70
CA ILE A 93 10.62 -1.60 2.53
C ILE A 93 9.69 -1.79 1.34
N ILE A 94 10.23 -2.20 0.18
CA ILE A 94 9.39 -2.42 -1.00
C ILE A 94 8.43 -3.58 -0.81
N ILE A 95 8.83 -4.67 -0.18
CA ILE A 95 7.93 -5.78 0.14
C ILE A 95 6.83 -5.31 1.10
N ALA A 96 7.16 -4.49 2.10
CA ALA A 96 6.19 -3.98 3.04
C ALA A 96 5.21 -2.99 2.40
N LEU A 97 5.69 -2.09 1.53
CA LEU A 97 4.84 -1.18 0.77
C LEU A 97 3.97 -1.95 -0.23
N ALA A 98 4.51 -2.97 -0.90
CA ALA A 98 3.76 -3.88 -1.78
C ALA A 98 2.62 -4.61 -1.03
N LEU A 99 2.86 -5.04 0.21
CA LEU A 99 1.83 -5.57 1.09
C LEU A 99 0.75 -4.52 1.41
N LYS A 100 1.13 -3.27 1.72
CA LYS A 100 0.18 -2.18 1.98
C LYS A 100 -0.76 -1.87 0.81
N ILE A 101 -0.25 -1.87 -0.43
CA ILE A 101 -1.07 -1.59 -1.64
C ILE A 101 -1.76 -2.82 -2.24
N GLY A 102 -1.40 -4.03 -1.78
CA GLY A 102 -1.99 -5.29 -2.24
C GLY A 102 -1.44 -5.81 -3.57
N LEU A 103 -0.14 -5.65 -3.83
CA LEU A 103 0.49 -6.27 -5.01
C LEU A 103 0.64 -7.79 -4.85
N ALA A 104 0.71 -8.51 -5.97
CA ALA A 104 1.03 -9.93 -5.94
C ALA A 104 2.50 -10.16 -5.55
N PRO A 105 2.81 -11.23 -4.79
CA PRO A 105 1.90 -12.27 -4.29
C PRO A 105 1.07 -11.87 -3.05
N MET A 106 1.33 -10.73 -2.42
CA MET A 106 0.67 -10.25 -1.19
C MET A 106 -0.78 -9.73 -1.37
N HIS A 107 -1.37 -9.91 -2.54
CA HIS A 107 -2.66 -9.36 -2.95
C HIS A 107 -3.90 -10.00 -2.31
N PHE A 108 -3.80 -11.17 -1.68
CA PHE A 108 -4.94 -11.99 -1.26
C PHE A 108 -5.93 -11.29 -0.33
N TRP A 109 -5.47 -10.33 0.46
CA TRP A 109 -6.34 -9.59 1.38
C TRP A 109 -7.31 -8.65 0.65
N MET A 110 -6.91 -8.08 -0.49
CA MET A 110 -7.65 -7.00 -1.14
C MET A 110 -9.04 -7.44 -1.66
N PRO A 111 -9.19 -8.55 -2.42
CA PRO A 111 -10.49 -8.97 -2.92
C PRO A 111 -11.49 -9.34 -1.80
N GLU A 112 -11.00 -9.89 -0.70
CA GLU A 112 -11.83 -10.27 0.44
C GLU A 112 -12.30 -9.05 1.24
N VAL A 113 -11.39 -8.12 1.49
CA VAL A 113 -11.70 -6.85 2.19
C VAL A 113 -12.70 -6.06 1.37
N LEU A 114 -12.43 -5.80 0.07
CA LEU A 114 -13.35 -5.02 -0.77
C LEU A 114 -14.75 -5.63 -0.87
N GLN A 115 -14.88 -6.96 -0.87
CA GLN A 115 -16.19 -7.59 -0.90
C GLN A 115 -16.99 -7.44 0.40
N GLY A 116 -16.30 -7.30 1.54
CA GLY A 116 -16.93 -7.10 2.86
C GLY A 116 -17.34 -5.66 3.15
N LEU A 117 -16.88 -4.71 2.33
CA LEU A 117 -17.13 -3.28 2.48
C LEU A 117 -18.30 -2.77 1.62
N ASP A 118 -18.86 -1.63 2.00
CA ASP A 118 -19.73 -0.84 1.15
C ASP A 118 -18.93 -0.17 0.02
N LEU A 119 -19.63 0.28 -1.03
CA LEU A 119 -18.96 0.82 -2.23
C LEU A 119 -18.19 2.11 -1.93
N LEU A 120 -18.65 2.94 -0.99
CA LEU A 120 -17.99 4.21 -0.67
C LEU A 120 -16.70 3.99 0.10
N THR A 121 -16.71 3.15 1.15
CA THR A 121 -15.45 2.81 1.83
C THR A 121 -14.51 1.99 0.94
N GLY A 122 -15.05 1.14 0.06
CA GLY A 122 -14.28 0.44 -0.96
C GLY A 122 -13.62 1.40 -1.97
N LEU A 123 -14.27 2.50 -2.33
CA LEU A 123 -13.67 3.56 -3.15
C LEU A 123 -12.51 4.22 -2.42
N ILE A 124 -12.68 4.60 -1.15
CA ILE A 124 -11.61 5.20 -0.34
C ILE A 124 -10.42 4.25 -0.21
N LEU A 125 -10.68 2.96 0.02
CA LEU A 125 -9.65 1.93 0.13
C LEU A 125 -8.88 1.73 -1.19
N SER A 126 -9.58 1.72 -2.32
CA SER A 126 -8.97 1.44 -3.63
C SER A 126 -8.26 2.65 -4.25
N THR A 127 -8.55 3.86 -3.79
CA THR A 127 -7.97 5.12 -4.31
C THR A 127 -7.12 5.83 -3.24
N TRP A 128 -7.76 6.40 -2.22
CA TRP A 128 -7.11 7.27 -1.23
C TRP A 128 -6.01 6.56 -0.43
N GLN A 129 -6.29 5.34 0.04
CA GLN A 129 -5.31 4.57 0.83
C GLN A 129 -4.05 4.17 0.05
N LYS A 130 -4.10 4.21 -1.29
CA LYS A 130 -2.94 3.89 -2.13
C LYS A 130 -1.98 5.05 -2.31
N LEU A 131 -2.46 6.29 -2.16
CA LEU A 131 -1.68 7.50 -2.45
C LEU A 131 -0.39 7.59 -1.62
N ALA A 132 -0.51 7.48 -0.29
CA ALA A 132 0.63 7.59 0.61
C ALA A 132 1.68 6.48 0.43
N PRO A 133 1.32 5.17 0.44
CA PRO A 133 2.27 4.12 0.12
C PRO A 133 2.90 4.27 -1.27
N PHE A 134 2.13 4.68 -2.27
CA PHE A 134 2.63 4.85 -3.64
C PHE A 134 3.67 5.96 -3.75
N ALA A 135 3.48 7.09 -3.07
CA ALA A 135 4.50 8.13 -3.03
C ALA A 135 5.84 7.63 -2.43
N LEU A 136 5.78 6.82 -1.37
CA LEU A 136 6.98 6.22 -0.78
C LEU A 136 7.65 5.22 -1.72
N ILE A 137 6.88 4.46 -2.50
CA ILE A 137 7.42 3.57 -3.53
C ILE A 137 8.18 4.39 -4.58
N VAL A 138 7.59 5.48 -5.08
CA VAL A 138 8.24 6.35 -6.08
C VAL A 138 9.55 6.94 -5.55
N GLN A 139 9.60 7.35 -4.28
CA GLN A 139 10.82 7.90 -3.66
C GLN A 139 11.91 6.84 -3.46
N THR A 140 11.53 5.60 -3.16
CA THR A 140 12.49 4.54 -2.79
C THR A 140 12.92 3.63 -3.94
N ALA A 141 12.20 3.63 -5.06
CA ALA A 141 12.43 2.67 -6.12
C ALA A 141 13.82 2.70 -6.74
N GLN A 142 14.48 3.86 -6.76
CA GLN A 142 15.85 3.97 -7.29
C GLN A 142 16.87 3.20 -6.44
N ALA A 143 16.58 2.97 -5.16
CA ALA A 143 17.45 2.23 -4.24
C ALA A 143 17.19 0.70 -4.22
N VAL A 144 16.30 0.22 -5.08
CA VAL A 144 15.80 -1.16 -5.07
C VAL A 144 16.22 -1.87 -6.34
N ASP A 145 16.46 -3.17 -6.24
CA ASP A 145 16.76 -4.02 -7.39
C ASP A 145 15.63 -3.92 -8.46
N PRO A 146 15.95 -3.48 -9.69
CA PRO A 146 14.99 -3.41 -10.79
C PRO A 146 14.32 -4.75 -11.09
N MET A 147 15.03 -5.87 -10.88
CA MET A 147 14.48 -7.20 -11.12
C MET A 147 13.32 -7.50 -10.15
N LEU A 148 13.43 -7.05 -8.89
CA LEU A 148 12.36 -7.23 -7.90
C LEU A 148 11.12 -6.41 -8.29
N LEU A 149 11.30 -5.13 -8.64
CA LEU A 149 10.18 -4.25 -9.00
C LEU A 149 9.42 -4.78 -10.23
N THR A 150 10.17 -5.19 -11.26
CA THR A 150 9.58 -5.77 -12.48
C THR A 150 8.90 -7.11 -12.20
N ALA A 151 9.47 -7.98 -11.34
CA ALA A 151 8.84 -9.23 -10.94
C ALA A 151 7.50 -8.99 -10.20
N LEU A 152 7.45 -8.04 -9.25
CA LEU A 152 6.21 -7.64 -8.57
C LEU A 152 5.18 -7.07 -9.55
N GLY A 153 5.63 -6.24 -10.51
CA GLY A 153 4.77 -5.66 -11.55
C GLY A 153 4.16 -6.71 -12.49
N VAL A 154 4.98 -7.61 -13.04
CA VAL A 154 4.51 -8.66 -13.96
C VAL A 154 3.60 -9.65 -13.23
N THR A 155 3.98 -10.11 -12.03
CA THR A 155 3.14 -11.05 -11.27
C THR A 155 1.78 -10.43 -10.91
N SER A 156 1.73 -9.15 -10.53
CA SER A 156 0.47 -8.47 -10.21
C SER A 156 -0.41 -8.22 -11.43
N THR A 157 0.14 -7.86 -12.60
CA THR A 157 -0.64 -7.76 -13.84
C THR A 157 -1.25 -9.10 -14.25
N LEU A 158 -0.48 -10.19 -14.18
CA LEU A 158 -0.95 -11.54 -14.49
C LEU A 158 -2.04 -12.01 -13.52
N VAL A 159 -1.79 -11.86 -12.21
CA VAL A 159 -2.74 -12.26 -11.16
C VAL A 159 -4.00 -11.42 -11.19
N GLY A 160 -3.89 -10.10 -11.44
CA GLY A 160 -5.03 -9.21 -11.61
C GLY A 160 -5.88 -9.61 -12.82
N GLY A 161 -5.25 -9.92 -13.95
CA GLY A 161 -5.93 -10.39 -15.16
C GLY A 161 -6.66 -11.72 -14.95
N TRP A 162 -5.94 -12.77 -14.55
CA TRP A 162 -6.54 -14.10 -14.37
C TRP A 162 -7.53 -14.16 -13.22
N GLY A 163 -7.22 -13.51 -12.10
CA GLY A 163 -8.08 -13.50 -10.91
C GLY A 163 -9.41 -12.79 -11.15
N GLY A 164 -9.43 -11.77 -12.01
CA GLY A 164 -10.64 -11.01 -12.35
C GLY A 164 -11.62 -11.76 -13.26
N LEU A 165 -11.15 -12.61 -14.18
CA LEU A 165 -11.98 -13.29 -15.17
C LEU A 165 -13.03 -14.24 -14.55
N ASN A 166 -12.72 -14.84 -13.40
CA ASN A 166 -13.58 -15.82 -12.74
C ASN A 166 -14.44 -15.21 -11.60
N GLN A 167 -14.62 -13.89 -11.57
CA GLN A 167 -15.42 -13.23 -10.54
C GLN A 167 -16.74 -12.71 -11.11
N THR A 168 -17.84 -13.03 -10.45
CA THR A 168 -19.17 -12.47 -10.76
C THR A 168 -19.48 -11.21 -9.96
N GLN A 169 -18.76 -10.99 -8.86
CA GLN A 169 -19.00 -9.89 -7.93
C GLN A 169 -18.23 -8.64 -8.37
N LEU A 170 -18.95 -7.55 -8.61
CA LEU A 170 -18.36 -6.27 -9.04
C LEU A 170 -17.23 -5.80 -8.12
N ARG A 171 -17.39 -5.91 -6.80
CA ARG A 171 -16.34 -5.48 -5.83
C ARG A 171 -15.04 -6.28 -5.95
N LYS A 172 -15.12 -7.58 -6.26
CA LYS A 172 -13.92 -8.40 -6.51
C LYS A 172 -13.30 -8.10 -7.87
N ILE A 173 -14.10 -7.86 -8.90
CA ILE A 173 -13.59 -7.42 -10.22
C ILE A 173 -12.80 -6.12 -10.06
N LEU A 174 -13.34 -5.15 -9.32
CA LEU A 174 -12.65 -3.89 -9.01
C LEU A 174 -11.37 -4.08 -8.19
N ALA A 175 -11.34 -5.06 -7.28
CA ALA A 175 -10.11 -5.40 -6.55
C ALA A 175 -9.02 -5.89 -7.51
N TYR A 176 -9.34 -6.85 -8.37
CA TYR A 176 -8.38 -7.42 -9.32
C TYR A 176 -7.94 -6.42 -10.39
N SER A 177 -8.83 -5.54 -10.87
CA SER A 177 -8.43 -4.44 -11.75
C SER A 177 -7.47 -3.49 -11.03
N SER A 178 -7.71 -3.18 -9.76
CA SER A 178 -6.82 -2.36 -8.94
C SER A 178 -5.43 -3.00 -8.76
N ILE A 179 -5.35 -4.33 -8.60
CA ILE A 179 -4.08 -5.08 -8.55
C ILE A 179 -3.33 -4.97 -9.88
N ALA A 180 -4.04 -5.17 -11.01
CA ALA A 180 -3.45 -5.08 -12.34
C ALA A 180 -2.91 -3.67 -12.65
N HIS A 181 -3.65 -2.61 -12.30
CA HIS A 181 -3.20 -1.24 -12.52
C HIS A 181 -1.96 -0.89 -11.70
N MET A 182 -1.88 -1.32 -10.43
CA MET A 182 -0.64 -1.15 -9.65
C MET A 182 0.53 -1.89 -10.28
N GLY A 183 0.29 -3.05 -10.87
CA GLY A 183 1.33 -3.81 -11.56
C GLY A 183 1.93 -3.05 -12.74
N TRP A 184 1.09 -2.45 -13.58
CA TRP A 184 1.55 -1.58 -14.65
C TRP A 184 2.33 -0.39 -14.13
N MET A 185 1.84 0.28 -13.08
CA MET A 185 2.55 1.40 -12.47
C MET A 185 3.93 0.98 -11.95
N PHE A 186 4.08 -0.21 -11.35
CA PHE A 186 5.38 -0.72 -10.90
C PHE A 186 6.36 -0.98 -12.06
N ILE A 187 5.87 -1.49 -13.19
CA ILE A 187 6.71 -1.74 -14.37
C ILE A 187 7.26 -0.42 -14.91
N ILE A 188 6.40 0.58 -15.12
CA ILE A 188 6.81 1.85 -15.73
C ILE A 188 7.63 2.73 -14.78
N LEU A 189 7.49 2.55 -13.46
CA LEU A 189 8.21 3.30 -12.44
C LEU A 189 9.74 3.20 -12.57
N GLN A 190 10.23 2.03 -12.98
CA GLN A 190 11.66 1.79 -13.22
C GLN A 190 12.21 2.59 -14.42
N TYR A 191 11.38 2.79 -15.45
CA TYR A 191 11.83 3.38 -16.72
C TYR A 191 11.55 4.88 -16.79
N ALA A 192 10.40 5.31 -16.27
CA ALA A 192 9.94 6.69 -16.35
C ALA A 192 9.02 7.02 -15.17
N SER A 193 9.61 7.36 -14.03
CA SER A 193 8.89 7.78 -12.82
C SER A 193 7.94 8.98 -13.05
N GLN A 194 8.23 9.84 -14.04
CA GLN A 194 7.33 10.94 -14.40
C GLN A 194 6.02 10.45 -15.02
N LEU A 195 6.06 9.38 -15.83
CA LEU A 195 4.85 8.80 -16.42
C LEU A 195 3.98 8.15 -15.34
N THR A 196 4.58 7.63 -14.28
CA THR A 196 3.84 7.02 -13.16
C THR A 196 3.11 8.02 -12.30
N LEU A 197 3.58 9.27 -12.27
CA LEU A 197 2.91 10.34 -11.53
C LEU A 197 1.69 10.91 -12.28
N LEU A 198 1.56 10.63 -13.58
CA LEU A 198 0.45 11.10 -14.43
C LEU A 198 -0.74 10.14 -14.45
N ALA A 199 -0.54 8.86 -14.07
CA ALA A 199 -1.55 7.81 -14.07
C ALA A 199 -2.35 7.80 -12.76
#